data_AF-A0A6G8DHP0-F1
#
_entry.id   AF-A0A6G8DHP0-F1
#
_cell.length_a   1.000
_cell.length_b   1.000
_cell.length_c   1.000
_cell.angle_alpha   90.00
_cell.angle_beta   90.00
_cell.angle_gamma   90.00
#
_symmetry.space_group_name_H-M   'P 1'
#
loop_
_entity.id
_entity.type
_entity.pdbx_description
1 polymer ?
#
loop_
_entity_poly.entity_id
_entity_poly.type
_entity_poly.pdbx_seq_one_letter_code
_entity_poly.pdbx_strand_id
1 'polypeptide(L)'
;MSGPRENTHQTAEMLLRLFGHWRLTLSQQLTVLGLSDTSDTELGKYLKHSFSIDRDKLERANILLGIHKSLRVLFPQNRDLAYRWISQPNKAFDGLPPLKVIERQGMLGMYMVRDYLDQYGATEGLTIEALIEGSPDVKLMRSEKEWIDEVPVGRELPDGDRNFKNEEICAMLDVWTAVLRVFENENHAKHWIKTIVPALGCTPIVLLPRKDGRERIMDVLKRIERSDFG
;
A
#
# COMPACT_ATOMS: atom_id res chain seq x y z
N MET A 1 8.09 -21.66 4.01
CA MET A 1 8.29 -20.72 5.13
C MET A 1 9.59 -20.00 4.86
N SER A 2 9.51 -18.80 4.29
CA SER A 2 10.69 -17.97 4.06
C SER A 2 11.12 -17.34 5.39
N GLY A 3 12.41 -17.33 5.70
CA GLY A 3 12.90 -16.80 6.97
C GLY A 3 12.81 -15.26 7.04
N PRO A 4 12.95 -14.63 8.22
CA PRO A 4 12.91 -13.17 8.38
C PRO A 4 13.88 -12.39 7.48
N ARG A 5 15.01 -13.02 7.13
CA ARG A 5 16.03 -12.46 6.21
C ARG A 5 15.58 -12.45 4.75
N GLU A 6 14.79 -13.44 4.33
CA GLU A 6 14.29 -13.59 2.96
C GLU A 6 13.22 -12.52 2.64
N ASN A 7 12.27 -12.30 3.56
CA ASN A 7 11.21 -11.29 3.40
C ASN A 7 11.79 -9.86 3.30
N THR A 8 12.86 -9.60 4.05
CA THR A 8 13.53 -8.29 4.06
C THR A 8 14.19 -7.99 2.73
N HIS A 9 14.87 -8.98 2.14
CA HIS A 9 15.52 -8.82 0.84
C HIS A 9 14.49 -8.51 -0.26
N GLN A 10 13.32 -9.15 -0.20
CA GLN A 10 12.23 -8.87 -1.12
C GLN A 10 11.66 -7.44 -0.95
N THR A 11 11.44 -6.98 0.29
CA THR A 11 11.00 -5.60 0.56
C THR A 11 12.02 -4.58 0.04
N ALA A 12 13.31 -4.83 0.26
CA ALA A 12 14.38 -3.99 -0.25
C ALA A 12 14.37 -3.91 -1.79
N GLU A 13 14.19 -5.05 -2.48
CA GLU A 13 14.08 -5.08 -3.94
C GLU A 13 12.84 -4.32 -4.43
N MET A 14 11.70 -4.47 -3.77
CA MET A 14 10.48 -3.74 -4.09
C MET A 14 10.67 -2.23 -3.94
N LEU A 15 11.36 -1.78 -2.90
CA LEU A 15 11.69 -0.36 -2.72
C LEU A 15 12.60 0.16 -3.82
N LEU A 16 13.66 -0.58 -4.19
CA LEU A 16 14.55 -0.17 -5.27
C LEU A 16 13.79 -0.03 -6.61
N ARG A 17 12.87 -0.95 -6.90
CA ARG A 17 11.98 -0.87 -8.07
C ARG A 17 11.04 0.33 -7.99
N LEU A 18 10.44 0.58 -6.82
CA LEU A 18 9.57 1.73 -6.57
C LEU A 18 10.32 3.04 -6.80
N PHE A 19 11.52 3.18 -6.25
CA PHE A 19 12.37 4.34 -6.43
C PHE A 19 12.72 4.57 -7.90
N GLY A 20 12.99 3.50 -8.65
CA GLY A 20 13.16 3.55 -10.10
C GLY A 20 11.92 4.07 -10.83
N HIS A 21 10.74 3.57 -10.48
CA HIS A 21 9.46 4.04 -11.06
C HIS A 21 9.16 5.51 -10.75
N TRP A 22 9.45 5.95 -9.52
CA TRP A 22 9.30 7.34 -9.09
C TRP A 22 10.44 8.24 -9.58
N ARG A 23 11.48 7.67 -10.19
CA ARG A 23 12.69 8.36 -10.69
C ARG A 23 13.39 9.16 -9.60
N LEU A 24 13.45 8.61 -8.38
CA LEU A 24 14.11 9.25 -7.26
C LEU A 24 15.62 9.30 -7.47
N THR A 25 16.23 10.47 -7.23
CA THR A 25 17.69 10.55 -7.14
C THR A 25 18.17 9.82 -5.88
N LEU A 26 19.45 9.46 -5.84
CA LEU A 26 20.02 8.74 -4.71
C LEU A 26 19.85 9.50 -3.38
N SER A 27 20.07 10.82 -3.39
CA SER A 27 19.84 11.68 -2.22
C SER A 27 18.39 11.62 -1.73
N GLN A 28 17.43 11.55 -2.66
CA GLN A 28 16.01 11.41 -2.30
C GLN A 28 15.73 10.03 -1.71
N GLN A 29 16.31 8.96 -2.27
CA GLN A 29 16.18 7.60 -1.73
C GLN A 29 16.71 7.49 -0.30
N LEU A 30 17.88 8.08 -0.02
CA LEU A 30 18.44 8.17 1.33
C LEU A 30 17.53 8.96 2.26
N THR A 31 17.02 10.11 1.80
CA THR A 31 16.13 10.97 2.59
C THR A 31 14.82 10.28 2.95
N VAL A 32 14.14 9.63 1.98
CA VAL A 32 12.89 8.91 2.26
C VAL A 32 13.11 7.65 3.09
N LEU A 33 14.34 7.16 3.19
CA LEU A 33 14.70 6.12 4.13
C LEU A 33 15.17 6.68 5.48
N GLY A 34 15.29 7.99 5.68
CA GLY A 34 15.83 8.53 6.93
C GLY A 34 17.32 8.18 7.13
N LEU A 35 18.06 8.09 6.02
CA LEU A 35 19.50 7.83 5.94
C LEU A 35 20.27 9.09 5.51
N SER A 36 19.78 10.27 5.86
CA SER A 36 20.25 11.58 5.36
C SER A 36 21.76 11.83 5.57
N ASP A 37 22.35 11.21 6.60
CA ASP A 37 23.76 11.34 6.96
C ASP A 37 24.66 10.22 6.39
N THR A 38 24.11 9.35 5.53
CA THR A 38 24.78 8.12 5.05
C THR A 38 25.29 8.29 3.62
N SER A 39 26.47 7.73 3.30
CA SER A 39 27.08 7.85 1.97
C SER A 39 26.46 6.94 0.90
N ASP A 40 26.62 7.32 -0.37
CA ASP A 40 26.08 6.64 -1.57
C ASP A 40 26.37 5.14 -1.66
N THR A 41 27.56 4.70 -1.25
CA THR A 41 27.96 3.28 -1.31
C THR A 41 27.31 2.42 -0.22
N GLU A 42 26.66 3.05 0.76
CA GLU A 42 26.07 2.37 1.89
C GLU A 42 24.63 1.96 1.61
N LEU A 43 23.87 2.66 0.75
CA LEU A 43 22.44 2.36 0.55
C LEU A 43 22.19 0.92 0.07
N GLY A 44 22.87 0.50 -0.99
CA GLY A 44 22.71 -0.87 -1.53
C GLY A 44 23.18 -1.94 -0.54
N LYS A 45 24.25 -1.67 0.21
CA LYS A 45 24.75 -2.58 1.26
C LYS A 45 23.78 -2.64 2.44
N TYR A 46 23.26 -1.49 2.84
CA TYR A 46 22.32 -1.32 3.93
C TYR A 46 21.00 -2.04 3.65
N LEU A 47 20.41 -1.81 2.47
CA LEU A 47 19.18 -2.47 2.02
C LEU A 47 19.32 -4.00 1.99
N LYS A 48 20.52 -4.51 1.68
CA LYS A 48 20.79 -5.94 1.60
C LYS A 48 21.12 -6.59 2.95
N HIS A 49 21.81 -5.90 3.86
CA HIS A 49 22.39 -6.51 5.07
C HIS A 49 21.79 -6.03 6.39
N SER A 50 21.24 -4.81 6.43
CA SER A 50 20.84 -4.14 7.69
C SER A 50 19.36 -3.76 7.74
N PHE A 51 18.66 -3.78 6.60
CA PHE A 51 17.28 -3.33 6.49
C PHE A 51 16.29 -4.04 7.44
N SER A 52 16.52 -5.33 7.73
CA SER A 52 15.62 -6.13 8.60
C SER A 52 15.71 -5.77 10.08
N ILE A 53 16.77 -5.08 10.48
CA ILE A 53 17.11 -4.85 11.90
C ILE A 53 16.59 -3.48 12.35
N ASP A 54 16.45 -2.54 11.42
CA ASP A 54 16.01 -1.17 11.71
C ASP A 54 14.48 -1.05 11.57
N ARG A 55 13.79 -0.98 12.71
CA ARG A 55 12.32 -0.84 12.78
C ARG A 55 11.83 0.42 12.08
N ASP A 56 12.56 1.53 12.17
CA ASP A 56 12.17 2.79 11.51
C ASP A 56 12.16 2.64 9.99
N LYS A 57 13.12 1.90 9.42
CA LYS A 57 13.14 1.66 7.97
C LYS A 57 12.05 0.73 7.50
N LEU A 58 11.76 -0.32 8.27
CA LEU A 58 10.65 -1.20 7.96
C LEU A 58 9.33 -0.42 7.94
N GLU A 59 9.14 0.49 8.89
CA GLU A 59 7.95 1.36 8.92
C GLU A 59 7.88 2.28 7.70
N ARG A 60 8.98 2.97 7.37
CA ARG A 60 9.06 3.80 6.15
C ARG A 60 8.78 2.97 4.90
N ALA A 61 9.30 1.75 4.82
CA ALA A 61 9.04 0.83 3.72
C ALA A 61 7.56 0.53 3.57
N ASN A 62 6.91 0.19 4.68
CA ASN A 62 5.49 -0.13 4.72
C ASN A 62 4.64 1.04 4.24
N ILE A 63 4.97 2.27 4.68
CA ILE A 63 4.23 3.46 4.27
C ILE A 63 4.46 3.76 2.78
N LEU A 64 5.70 3.72 2.30
CA LEU A 64 6.04 3.98 0.89
C LEU A 64 5.41 2.96 -0.07
N LEU A 65 5.47 1.67 0.27
CA LEU A 65 4.79 0.61 -0.48
C LEU A 65 3.26 0.72 -0.36
N GLY A 66 2.77 1.22 0.77
CA GLY A 66 1.37 1.58 0.97
C GLY A 66 0.89 2.69 0.04
N ILE A 67 1.65 3.79 -0.08
CA ILE A 67 1.39 4.88 -1.03
C ILE A 67 1.37 4.33 -2.46
N HIS A 68 2.35 3.49 -2.81
CA HIS A 68 2.37 2.81 -4.11
C HIS A 68 1.09 2.00 -4.34
N LYS A 69 0.68 1.19 -3.35
CA LYS A 69 -0.54 0.38 -3.41
C LYS A 69 -1.77 1.25 -3.62
N SER A 70 -1.96 2.30 -2.82
CA SER A 70 -3.13 3.19 -2.94
C SER A 70 -3.20 3.83 -4.33
N LEU A 71 -2.08 4.33 -4.86
CA LEU A 71 -2.01 4.87 -6.22
C LEU A 71 -2.35 3.82 -7.29
N ARG A 72 -1.93 2.57 -7.11
CA ARG A 72 -2.24 1.48 -8.05
C ARG A 72 -3.69 1.02 -7.98
N VAL A 73 -4.34 1.16 -6.83
CA VAL A 73 -5.78 0.91 -6.66
C VAL A 73 -6.59 2.02 -7.30
N LEU A 74 -6.21 3.29 -7.09
CA LEU A 74 -6.90 4.45 -7.65
C LEU A 74 -6.76 4.55 -9.17
N PHE A 75 -5.59 4.20 -9.71
CA PHE A 75 -5.30 4.34 -11.14
C PHE A 75 -4.78 3.04 -11.77
N PRO A 76 -5.63 1.99 -11.84
CA PRO A 76 -5.20 0.66 -12.30
C PRO A 76 -4.73 0.67 -13.77
N GLN A 77 -5.37 1.48 -14.61
CA GLN A 77 -5.09 1.56 -16.06
C GLN A 77 -3.98 2.55 -16.43
N ASN A 78 -3.62 3.48 -15.54
CA ASN A 78 -2.71 4.59 -15.84
C ASN A 78 -1.46 4.57 -14.95
N ARG A 79 -0.70 3.47 -15.01
CA ARG A 79 0.44 3.19 -14.12
C ARG A 79 1.53 4.28 -14.16
N ASP A 80 1.90 4.74 -15.35
CA ASP A 80 2.92 5.78 -15.51
C ASP A 80 2.48 7.10 -14.90
N LEU A 81 1.20 7.44 -15.00
CA LEU A 81 0.65 8.65 -14.43
C LEU A 81 0.57 8.55 -12.90
N ALA A 82 0.16 7.38 -12.39
CA ALA A 82 0.18 7.06 -10.96
C ALA A 82 1.59 7.22 -10.36
N TYR A 83 2.63 6.80 -11.08
CA TYR A 83 4.02 6.94 -10.63
C TYR A 83 4.52 8.37 -10.68
N ARG A 84 4.10 9.17 -11.66
CA ARG A 84 4.49 10.59 -11.76
C ARG A 84 3.82 11.46 -10.70
N TRP A 85 2.67 11.06 -10.16
CA TRP A 85 1.89 11.84 -9.20
C TRP A 85 2.72 12.28 -7.99
N ILE A 86 3.59 11.41 -7.44
CA ILE A 86 4.43 11.73 -6.27
C ILE A 86 5.31 12.97 -6.49
N SER A 87 5.62 13.29 -7.75
CA SER A 87 6.47 14.40 -8.17
C SER A 87 5.67 15.56 -8.79
N GLN A 88 4.35 15.45 -8.90
CA GLN A 88 3.50 16.54 -9.38
C GLN A 88 3.15 17.50 -8.25
N PRO A 89 3.17 18.83 -8.48
CA PRO A 89 2.58 19.80 -7.58
C PRO A 89 1.15 19.39 -7.21
N ASN A 90 0.78 19.55 -5.94
CA ASN A 90 -0.54 19.18 -5.47
C ASN A 90 -1.05 20.25 -4.50
N LYS A 91 -2.25 20.77 -4.75
CA LYS A 91 -2.80 21.91 -4.01
C LYS A 91 -3.13 21.58 -2.56
N ALA A 92 -3.49 20.32 -2.28
CA ALA A 92 -3.68 19.88 -0.90
C ALA A 92 -2.38 20.09 -0.10
N PHE A 93 -1.23 19.84 -0.70
CA PHE A 93 0.07 20.05 -0.08
C PHE A 93 0.66 21.45 -0.31
N ASP A 94 -0.19 22.48 -0.32
CA ASP A 94 0.19 23.89 -0.54
C ASP A 94 0.94 24.11 -1.87
N GLY A 95 0.59 23.33 -2.88
CA GLY A 95 1.24 23.35 -4.19
C GLY A 95 2.57 22.59 -4.25
N LEU A 96 3.03 21.98 -3.15
CA LEU A 96 4.23 21.15 -3.15
C LEU A 96 3.94 19.76 -3.73
N PRO A 97 4.93 19.14 -4.40
CA PRO A 97 4.85 17.72 -4.69
C PRO A 97 4.82 16.87 -3.42
N PRO A 98 4.04 15.77 -3.38
CA PRO A 98 4.02 14.84 -2.24
C PRO A 98 5.42 14.37 -1.81
N LEU A 99 6.33 14.12 -2.76
CA LEU A 99 7.71 13.77 -2.46
C LEU A 99 8.44 14.87 -1.68
N LYS A 100 8.22 16.15 -2.01
CA LYS A 100 8.82 17.28 -1.30
C LYS A 100 8.26 17.44 0.11
N VAL A 101 7.00 17.07 0.33
CA VAL A 101 6.41 16.99 1.68
C VAL A 101 7.13 15.94 2.50
N ILE A 102 7.32 14.74 1.95
CA ILE A 102 8.06 13.64 2.60
C ILE A 102 9.49 14.06 2.93
N GLU A 103 10.21 14.69 1.99
CA GLU A 103 11.58 15.15 2.21
C GLU A 103 11.68 16.20 3.33
N ARG A 104 10.71 17.11 3.43
CA ARG A 104 10.71 18.19 4.43
C ARG A 104 10.26 17.75 5.82
N GLN A 105 9.25 16.90 5.88
CA GLN A 105 8.56 16.50 7.12
C GLN A 105 8.97 15.10 7.60
N GLY A 106 9.83 14.40 6.84
CA GLY A 106 10.27 13.05 7.17
C GLY A 106 9.10 12.07 7.29
N MET A 107 9.03 11.37 8.42
CA MET A 107 7.99 10.37 8.68
C MET A 107 6.58 10.99 8.69
N LEU A 108 6.41 12.17 9.30
CA LEU A 108 5.13 12.88 9.32
C LEU A 108 4.63 13.13 7.89
N GLY A 109 5.51 13.57 6.99
CA GLY A 109 5.17 13.77 5.58
C GLY A 109 4.71 12.50 4.87
N MET A 110 5.27 11.33 5.23
CA MET A 110 4.82 10.05 4.68
C MET A 110 3.40 9.71 5.14
N TYR A 111 3.10 9.91 6.43
CA TYR A 111 1.75 9.71 6.95
C TYR A 111 0.74 10.65 6.30
N MET A 112 1.09 11.94 6.14
CA MET A 112 0.25 12.91 5.46
C MET A 112 -0.11 12.48 4.04
N VAL A 113 0.89 12.03 3.27
CA VAL A 113 0.67 11.60 1.88
C VAL A 113 -0.14 10.31 1.82
N ARG A 114 0.09 9.39 2.75
CA ARG A 114 -0.65 8.12 2.81
C ARG A 114 -2.11 8.34 3.18
N ASP A 115 -2.35 9.10 4.26
CA ASP A 115 -3.69 9.44 4.73
C ASP A 115 -4.49 10.17 3.66
N TYR A 116 -3.86 11.15 2.99
CA TYR A 116 -4.44 11.84 1.85
C TYR A 116 -4.98 10.87 0.79
N LEU A 117 -4.19 9.87 0.39
CA LEU A 117 -4.61 8.88 -0.60
C LEU A 117 -5.69 7.94 -0.08
N ASP A 118 -5.61 7.55 1.19
CA ASP A 118 -6.56 6.63 1.80
C ASP A 118 -7.96 7.28 1.90
N GLN A 119 -8.05 8.60 2.08
CA GLN A 119 -9.31 9.35 2.03
C GLN A 119 -10.00 9.27 0.65
N TYR A 120 -9.30 8.93 -0.43
CA TYR A 120 -9.88 8.70 -1.77
C TYR A 120 -10.15 7.23 -2.09
N GLY A 121 -9.81 6.29 -1.21
CA GLY A 121 -9.79 4.85 -1.51
C GLY A 121 -11.12 4.22 -1.97
N ALA A 122 -12.24 4.92 -1.78
CA ALA A 122 -13.58 4.49 -2.19
C ALA A 122 -14.18 5.31 -3.34
N THR A 123 -13.46 6.29 -3.89
CA THR A 123 -14.01 7.24 -4.88
C THR A 123 -14.01 6.64 -6.28
N GLU A 124 -15.19 6.32 -6.81
CA GLU A 124 -15.35 5.88 -8.19
C GLU A 124 -15.11 7.04 -9.18
N GLY A 125 -14.45 6.76 -10.30
CA GLY A 125 -14.25 7.74 -11.37
C GLY A 125 -13.25 8.86 -11.07
N LEU A 126 -12.43 8.73 -10.01
CA LEU A 126 -11.41 9.72 -9.66
C LEU A 126 -10.39 9.90 -10.80
N THR A 127 -10.12 11.15 -11.18
CA THR A 127 -9.05 11.49 -12.14
C THR A 127 -7.78 11.93 -11.41
N ILE A 128 -6.64 11.88 -12.10
CA ILE A 128 -5.36 12.36 -11.53
C ILE A 128 -5.40 13.87 -11.32
N GLU A 129 -6.07 14.62 -12.20
CA GLU A 129 -6.26 16.06 -12.07
C GLU A 129 -7.05 16.38 -10.80
N ALA A 130 -8.12 15.64 -10.52
CA ALA A 130 -8.87 15.79 -9.27
C ALA A 130 -8.01 15.47 -8.04
N LEU A 131 -7.15 14.45 -8.12
CA LEU A 131 -6.21 14.12 -7.04
C LEU A 131 -5.11 15.20 -6.85
N ILE A 132 -4.71 15.89 -7.91
CA ILE A 132 -3.72 17.00 -7.88
C ILE A 132 -4.35 18.29 -7.36
N GLU A 133 -5.57 18.60 -7.80
CA GLU A 133 -6.35 19.75 -7.38
C GLU A 133 -6.76 19.64 -5.91
N GLY A 134 -6.93 18.41 -5.43
CA GLY A 134 -7.37 18.14 -4.07
C GLY A 134 -8.83 18.50 -3.85
N SER A 135 -9.51 17.70 -3.04
CA SER A 135 -10.84 18.02 -2.56
C SER A 135 -10.75 19.00 -1.39
N PRO A 136 -11.57 20.08 -1.37
CA PRO A 136 -11.66 20.97 -0.22
C PRO A 136 -12.14 20.26 1.06
N ASP A 137 -12.78 19.10 0.92
CA ASP A 137 -13.28 18.30 2.05
C ASP A 137 -12.20 17.37 2.64
N VAL A 138 -11.04 17.22 1.99
CA VAL A 138 -9.94 16.39 2.50
C VAL A 138 -9.18 17.16 3.56
N LYS A 139 -9.35 16.74 4.82
CA LYS A 139 -8.62 17.28 5.95
C LYS A 139 -7.22 16.69 5.96
N LEU A 140 -6.21 17.51 5.70
CA LEU A 140 -4.82 17.14 5.91
C LEU A 140 -4.44 17.42 7.37
N MET A 141 -4.03 16.38 8.08
CA MET A 141 -3.37 16.55 9.37
C MET A 141 -1.97 17.15 9.11
N ARG A 142 -1.64 18.28 9.74
CA ARG A 142 -0.41 19.05 9.44
C ARG A 142 0.64 18.96 10.56
N SER A 143 0.30 18.36 11.69
CA SER A 143 1.22 18.16 12.81
C SER A 143 1.09 16.78 13.45
N GLU A 144 2.16 16.31 14.09
CA GLU A 144 2.17 15.07 14.87
C GLU A 144 1.15 15.12 16.01
N LYS A 145 0.95 16.30 16.62
CA LYS A 145 -0.07 16.53 17.64
C LYS A 145 -1.48 16.35 17.09
N GLU A 146 -1.82 16.94 15.95
CA GLU A 146 -3.12 16.72 15.30
C GLU A 146 -3.31 15.26 14.90
N TRP A 147 -2.25 14.59 14.46
CA TRP A 147 -2.28 13.17 14.14
C TRP A 147 -2.58 12.32 15.38
N ILE A 148 -1.91 12.59 16.51
CA ILE A 148 -2.14 11.90 17.78
C ILE A 148 -3.51 12.22 18.39
N ASP A 149 -3.94 13.49 18.35
CA ASP A 149 -5.16 13.99 18.98
C ASP A 149 -6.43 13.58 18.19
N GLU A 150 -6.33 13.46 16.87
CA GLU A 150 -7.43 13.04 16.00
C GLU A 150 -7.51 11.51 15.84
N VAL A 151 -6.47 10.76 16.25
CA VAL A 151 -6.56 9.30 16.45
C VAL A 151 -7.46 9.09 17.67
N PRO A 152 -8.73 8.73 17.48
CA PRO A 152 -9.66 8.72 18.60
C PRO A 152 -9.27 7.60 19.54
N VAL A 153 -9.21 7.89 20.84
CA VAL A 153 -9.08 6.87 21.88
C VAL A 153 -10.30 5.95 21.76
N GLY A 154 -10.13 4.82 21.06
CA GLY A 154 -11.19 3.86 20.78
C GLY A 154 -11.85 3.92 19.40
N ARG A 155 -11.39 4.75 18.43
CA ARG A 155 -11.54 4.33 17.01
C ARG A 155 -10.40 3.37 16.77
N GLU A 156 -10.75 2.13 16.44
CA GLU A 156 -9.86 1.36 15.58
C GLU A 156 -9.53 2.25 14.37
N LEU A 157 -8.24 2.51 14.14
CA LEU A 157 -7.75 3.00 12.84
C LEU A 157 -8.50 2.21 11.74
N PRO A 158 -8.96 2.81 10.62
CA PRO A 158 -9.71 2.08 9.60
C PRO A 158 -8.92 0.83 9.17
N ASP A 159 -9.26 -0.32 9.76
CA ASP A 159 -8.51 -1.58 9.72
C ASP A 159 -6.98 -1.43 9.88
N GLY A 160 -6.52 -0.42 10.61
CA GLY A 160 -5.10 -0.10 10.83
C GLY A 160 -4.47 -0.86 11.99
N ASP A 161 -5.26 -1.68 12.69
CA ASP A 161 -4.78 -2.58 13.75
C ASP A 161 -4.71 -4.05 13.32
N ARG A 162 -4.80 -4.32 12.01
CA ARG A 162 -4.16 -5.50 11.46
C ARG A 162 -2.83 -5.06 10.91
N ASN A 163 -1.85 -5.00 11.81
CA ASN A 163 -0.44 -5.10 11.43
C ASN A 163 -0.23 -6.50 10.84
N PHE A 164 -0.73 -6.69 9.62
CA PHE A 164 -0.55 -7.90 8.86
C PHE A 164 0.93 -8.02 8.61
N LYS A 165 1.51 -9.14 9.04
CA LYS A 165 2.87 -9.48 8.62
C LYS A 165 2.90 -9.44 7.09
N ASN A 166 4.03 -9.05 6.49
CA ASN A 166 4.16 -9.01 5.03
C ASN A 166 3.71 -10.32 4.35
N GLU A 167 3.90 -11.47 5.02
CA GLU A 167 3.42 -12.79 4.60
C GLU A 167 1.89 -12.89 4.52
N GLU A 168 1.17 -12.23 5.42
CA GLU A 168 -0.29 -12.19 5.44
C GLU A 168 -0.82 -11.28 4.32
N ILE A 169 -0.12 -10.17 4.04
CA ILE A 169 -0.42 -9.29 2.91
C ILE A 169 -0.21 -10.05 1.59
N CYS A 170 0.92 -10.72 1.42
CA CYS A 170 1.19 -11.55 0.25
C CYS A 170 0.14 -12.66 0.12
N ALA A 171 -0.20 -13.37 1.20
CA ALA A 171 -1.21 -14.41 1.16
C ALA A 171 -2.61 -13.87 0.76
N MET A 172 -2.96 -12.64 1.16
CA MET A 172 -4.20 -12.00 0.70
C MET A 172 -4.13 -11.63 -0.79
N LEU A 173 -2.98 -11.15 -1.27
CA LEU A 173 -2.76 -10.86 -2.69
C LEU A 173 -2.74 -12.12 -3.56
N ASP A 174 -2.26 -13.24 -3.04
CA ASP A 174 -2.29 -14.54 -3.71
C ASP A 174 -3.73 -15.00 -3.94
N VAL A 175 -4.60 -14.84 -2.93
CA VAL A 175 -6.03 -15.10 -3.07
C VAL A 175 -6.64 -14.19 -4.12
N TRP A 176 -6.34 -12.88 -4.09
CA TRP A 176 -6.85 -11.95 -5.10
C TRP A 176 -6.41 -12.31 -6.53
N THR A 177 -5.14 -12.69 -6.70
CA THR A 177 -4.60 -13.19 -7.97
C THR A 177 -5.35 -14.43 -8.44
N ALA A 178 -5.64 -15.37 -7.54
CA ALA A 178 -6.41 -16.57 -7.86
C ALA A 178 -7.86 -16.25 -8.26
N VAL A 179 -8.51 -15.29 -7.59
CA VAL A 179 -9.85 -14.82 -7.97
C VAL A 179 -9.81 -14.24 -9.38
N LEU A 180 -8.88 -13.33 -9.68
CA LEU A 180 -8.75 -12.73 -11.01
C LEU A 180 -8.50 -13.79 -12.10
N ARG A 181 -7.69 -14.81 -11.80
CA ARG A 181 -7.42 -15.92 -12.71
C ARG A 181 -8.68 -16.73 -13.01
N VAL A 182 -9.46 -17.09 -11.98
CA VAL A 182 -10.66 -17.92 -12.14
C VAL A 182 -11.77 -17.19 -12.90
N PHE A 183 -11.93 -15.89 -12.68
CA PHE A 183 -13.03 -15.13 -13.28
C PHE A 183 -12.68 -14.44 -14.60
N GLU A 184 -11.38 -14.33 -14.94
CA GLU A 184 -10.82 -13.67 -16.14
C GLU A 184 -11.33 -12.24 -16.41
N ASN A 185 -12.07 -11.67 -15.46
CA ASN A 185 -12.76 -10.40 -15.55
C ASN A 185 -12.77 -9.75 -14.17
N GLU A 186 -12.20 -8.55 -14.11
CA GLU A 186 -12.01 -7.82 -12.85
C GLU A 186 -13.35 -7.43 -12.18
N ASN A 187 -14.39 -7.13 -12.97
CA ASN A 187 -15.70 -6.77 -12.42
C ASN A 187 -16.37 -8.00 -11.80
N HIS A 188 -16.26 -9.17 -12.43
CA HIS A 188 -16.76 -10.42 -11.86
C HIS A 188 -15.99 -10.82 -10.60
N ALA A 189 -14.66 -10.67 -10.61
CA ALA A 189 -13.81 -10.91 -9.43
C ALA A 189 -14.19 -9.99 -8.25
N LYS A 190 -14.33 -8.68 -8.50
CA LYS A 190 -14.75 -7.69 -7.49
C LYS A 190 -16.16 -7.95 -6.98
N HIS A 191 -17.07 -8.35 -7.86
CA HIS A 191 -18.43 -8.69 -7.48
C HIS A 191 -18.45 -9.94 -6.60
N TRP A 192 -17.80 -11.02 -7.04
CA TRP A 192 -17.76 -12.29 -6.33
C TRP A 192 -17.14 -12.19 -4.93
N ILE A 193 -16.08 -11.41 -4.76
CA ILE A 193 -15.42 -11.26 -3.45
C ILE A 193 -16.27 -10.47 -2.44
N LYS A 194 -17.21 -9.66 -2.94
CA LYS A 194 -18.11 -8.79 -2.14
C LYS A 194 -19.51 -9.38 -1.97
N THR A 195 -19.88 -10.41 -2.72
CA THR A 195 -21.19 -11.08 -2.59
C THR A 195 -21.11 -12.32 -1.71
N ILE A 196 -22.24 -12.72 -1.14
CA ILE A 196 -22.31 -13.90 -0.28
C ILE A 196 -22.09 -15.13 -1.16
N VAL A 197 -21.07 -15.91 -0.83
CA VAL A 197 -20.78 -17.19 -1.50
C VAL A 197 -21.39 -18.32 -0.67
N PRO A 198 -22.39 -19.06 -1.19
CA PRO A 198 -23.09 -20.09 -0.41
C PRO A 198 -22.17 -21.13 0.23
N ALA A 199 -21.12 -21.56 -0.49
CA ALA A 199 -20.13 -22.52 0.02
C ALA A 199 -19.29 -21.99 1.20
N LEU A 200 -19.21 -20.66 1.38
CA LEU A 200 -18.49 -20.02 2.47
C LEU A 200 -19.44 -19.55 3.59
N GLY A 201 -20.73 -19.35 3.28
CA GLY A 201 -21.75 -18.83 4.19
C GLY A 201 -21.63 -17.33 4.47
N CYS A 202 -20.73 -16.63 3.78
CA CYS A 202 -20.46 -15.20 3.94
C CYS A 202 -19.78 -14.63 2.68
N THR A 203 -19.43 -13.34 2.72
CA THR A 203 -18.66 -12.69 1.67
C THR A 203 -17.17 -13.05 1.80
N PRO A 204 -16.48 -13.46 0.71
CA PRO A 204 -15.07 -13.86 0.78
C PRO A 204 -14.13 -12.78 1.37
N ILE A 205 -14.41 -11.49 1.12
CA ILE A 205 -13.60 -10.38 1.62
C ILE A 205 -13.47 -10.36 3.15
N VAL A 206 -14.49 -10.84 3.87
CA VAL A 206 -14.48 -10.93 5.34
C VAL A 206 -13.54 -12.02 5.85
N LEU A 207 -13.26 -13.03 5.02
CA LEU A 207 -12.41 -14.17 5.37
C LEU A 207 -10.93 -13.96 5.02
N LEU A 208 -10.61 -13.08 4.05
CA LEU A 208 -9.24 -12.79 3.60
C LEU A 208 -8.22 -12.54 4.73
N PRO A 209 -8.57 -11.85 5.82
CA PRO A 209 -7.61 -11.56 6.89
C PRO A 209 -7.12 -12.79 7.64
N ARG A 210 -7.93 -13.86 7.69
CA ARG A 210 -7.63 -15.06 8.48
C ARG A 210 -7.01 -16.13 7.59
N LYS A 211 -5.99 -16.83 8.09
CA LYS A 211 -5.31 -17.90 7.33
C LYS A 211 -6.28 -19.00 6.90
N ASP A 212 -7.07 -19.50 7.83
CA ASP A 212 -8.13 -20.49 7.58
C ASP A 212 -9.19 -19.96 6.59
N GLY A 213 -9.50 -18.66 6.68
CA GLY A 213 -10.38 -17.99 5.73
C GLY A 213 -9.84 -18.00 4.29
N ARG A 214 -8.56 -17.67 4.10
CA ARG A 214 -7.88 -17.74 2.80
C ARG A 214 -7.85 -19.15 2.23
N GLU A 215 -7.54 -20.15 3.05
CA GLU A 215 -7.54 -21.56 2.63
C GLU A 215 -8.93 -22.00 2.11
N ARG A 216 -10.00 -21.65 2.84
CA ARG A 216 -11.38 -21.91 2.41
C ARG A 216 -11.74 -21.22 1.09
N ILE A 217 -11.33 -19.96 0.90
CA ILE A 217 -11.55 -19.25 -0.37
C ILE A 217 -10.82 -19.97 -1.51
N MET A 218 -9.56 -20.34 -1.31
CA MET A 218 -8.75 -21.02 -2.32
C MET A 218 -9.35 -22.37 -2.71
N ASP A 219 -9.92 -23.13 -1.78
CA ASP A 219 -10.57 -24.40 -2.10
C ASP A 219 -11.86 -24.20 -2.91
N VAL A 220 -12.64 -23.16 -2.62
CA VAL A 220 -13.79 -22.79 -3.46
C VAL A 220 -13.34 -22.36 -4.86
N LEU A 221 -12.26 -21.58 -4.98
CA LEU A 221 -11.72 -21.16 -6.28
C LEU A 221 -11.23 -22.35 -7.10
N LYS A 222 -10.52 -23.31 -6.50
CA LYS A 222 -10.10 -24.56 -7.18
C LYS A 222 -11.30 -25.37 -7.68
N ARG A 223 -12.39 -25.41 -6.91
CA ARG A 223 -13.63 -26.08 -7.30
C ARG A 223 -14.29 -25.39 -8.49
N ILE A 224 -14.38 -24.06 -8.48
CA ILE A 224 -14.90 -23.28 -9.61
C ILE A 224 -14.04 -23.52 -10.87
N GLU A 225 -12.71 -23.46 -10.74
CA GLU A 225 -11.77 -23.70 -11.85
C GLU A 225 -11.92 -25.10 -12.46
N ARG A 226 -12.24 -26.10 -11.63
CA ARG A 226 -12.51 -27.49 -12.05
C ARG A 226 -13.96 -27.74 -12.46
N SER A 227 -14.83 -26.73 -12.37
CA SER A 227 -16.28 -26.87 -12.53
C SER A 227 -16.91 -27.94 -11.62
N ASP A 228 -16.35 -28.11 -10.41
CA ASP A 228 -16.74 -29.12 -9.41
C ASP A 228 -17.60 -28.49 -8.30
N PHE A 229 -18.91 -28.45 -8.53
CA PHE A 229 -19.87 -27.79 -7.65
C PHE A 229 -20.46 -28.70 -6.57
N GLY A 230 -20.08 -29.99 -6.54
CA GLY A 230 -20.71 -31.01 -5.70
C GLY A 230 -22.01 -31.54 -6.31
#